data_AF-A0A925JEB7-F1
#
_entry.id   AF-A0A925JEB7-F1
#
_cell.length_a   1.000
_cell.length_b   1.000
_cell.length_c   1.000
_cell.angle_alpha   90.00
_cell.angle_beta   90.00
_cell.angle_gamma   90.00
#
_symmetry.space_group_name_H-M   'P 1'
#
loop_
_entity.id
_entity.type
_entity.pdbx_description
1 polymer ?
#
loop_
_entity_poly.entity_id
_entity_poly.type
_entity_poly.pdbx_seq_one_letter_code
_entity_poly.pdbx_strand_id
1 'polypeptide(L)'
;PEERRPIGPGLPRPQVRRRLGEGRNREKEGGEEVAHEESDVNIKAILQFTLGLLIFFLISLALMKLMYNFFEQREVKREMKAPPGPMALTEAERRPPHPRLQAAPGFGDDLELGEGKNLELQAPQAEYRILSKRWQQALKEGQKDPATGAVTALPIEDAMKQLVQQGLPSRPQAEGQKTFRQVQEVPSQSSSGRTMEVRRQ
;
A
#
# COMPACT_ATOMS: atom_id res chain seq x y z
N PRO A 1 -16.57 55.41 -41.07
CA PRO A 1 -16.02 54.28 -41.85
C PRO A 1 -17.06 53.14 -41.92
N GLU A 2 -18.00 53.10 -42.88
CA GLU A 2 -17.85 53.51 -44.29
C GLU A 2 -16.63 52.78 -44.88
N GLU A 3 -16.81 51.77 -45.73
CA GLU A 3 -17.30 51.96 -47.09
C GLU A 3 -18.06 50.71 -47.62
N ARG A 4 -19.31 50.87 -48.07
CA ARG A 4 -20.02 49.86 -48.88
C ARG A 4 -19.99 50.31 -50.33
N ARG A 5 -19.47 49.49 -51.25
CA ARG A 5 -19.46 49.78 -52.70
C ARG A 5 -20.66 49.15 -53.43
N PRO A 6 -21.18 49.79 -54.49
CA PRO A 6 -22.54 49.53 -55.00
C PRO A 6 -22.64 48.48 -56.12
N ILE A 7 -23.89 48.13 -56.41
CA ILE A 7 -24.36 47.25 -57.48
C ILE A 7 -24.10 47.88 -58.86
N GLY A 8 -23.64 47.05 -59.82
CA GLY A 8 -23.50 47.38 -61.25
C GLY A 8 -24.48 46.58 -62.14
N PRO A 9 -24.74 47.03 -63.38
CA PRO A 9 -26.00 46.77 -64.07
C PRO A 9 -26.08 45.44 -64.82
N GLY A 10 -27.29 44.89 -64.93
CA GLY A 10 -27.59 43.71 -65.74
C GLY A 10 -27.89 44.03 -67.22
N LEU A 11 -27.68 43.04 -68.08
CA LEU A 11 -28.05 42.99 -69.51
C LEU A 11 -28.06 41.50 -69.96
N PRO A 12 -28.65 41.12 -71.12
CA PRO A 12 -30.04 40.65 -71.18
C PRO A 12 -30.20 39.12 -71.38
N ARG A 13 -31.40 38.59 -71.07
CA ARG A 13 -31.90 37.33 -71.67
C ARG A 13 -32.38 37.64 -73.10
N PRO A 14 -32.01 36.86 -74.13
CA PRO A 14 -32.91 35.81 -74.65
C PRO A 14 -32.12 34.59 -75.22
N GLN A 15 -32.66 33.56 -75.89
CA GLN A 15 -34.02 33.18 -76.30
C GLN A 15 -34.35 31.74 -75.83
N VAL A 16 -35.63 31.34 -75.89
CA VAL A 16 -36.08 29.94 -75.83
C VAL A 16 -35.99 29.31 -77.22
N ARG A 17 -35.38 28.12 -77.38
CA ARG A 17 -35.55 27.29 -78.59
C ARG A 17 -36.16 25.92 -78.26
N ARG A 18 -37.48 25.96 -78.04
CA ARG A 18 -38.37 24.80 -77.94
C ARG A 18 -38.39 24.09 -79.31
N ARG A 19 -37.81 22.88 -79.42
CA ARG A 19 -38.09 21.98 -80.55
C ARG A 19 -38.97 20.84 -80.05
N LEU A 20 -40.14 20.72 -80.69
CA LEU A 20 -41.11 19.66 -80.42
C LEU A 20 -40.52 18.28 -80.74
N GLY A 21 -40.99 17.30 -79.97
CA GLY A 21 -40.54 15.93 -80.02
C GLY A 21 -40.73 15.22 -81.36
N GLU A 22 -40.01 14.12 -81.47
CA GLU A 22 -40.33 13.03 -82.37
C GLU A 22 -40.44 11.76 -81.52
N GLY A 23 -41.67 11.45 -81.11
CA GLY A 23 -41.95 10.23 -80.37
C GLY A 23 -41.98 9.04 -81.32
N ARG A 24 -41.11 8.05 -81.09
CA ARG A 24 -41.11 6.80 -81.85
C ARG A 24 -41.16 5.61 -80.88
N ASN A 25 -42.37 5.33 -80.38
CA ASN A 25 -42.66 4.10 -79.65
C ASN A 25 -42.74 2.93 -80.63
N ARG A 26 -41.95 1.87 -80.40
CA ARG A 26 -42.42 0.48 -80.40
C ARG A 26 -41.37 -0.48 -79.87
N GLU A 27 -41.75 -1.09 -78.76
CA GLU A 27 -41.36 -2.39 -78.23
C GLU A 27 -40.36 -3.22 -79.04
N LYS A 28 -39.26 -3.58 -78.38
CA LYS A 28 -38.87 -4.99 -78.28
C LYS A 28 -38.62 -5.32 -76.81
N GLU A 29 -39.31 -6.33 -76.32
CA GLU A 29 -38.91 -7.03 -75.11
C GLU A 29 -37.57 -7.74 -75.37
N GLY A 30 -36.67 -7.66 -74.40
CA GLY A 30 -35.42 -8.38 -74.35
C GLY A 30 -34.99 -8.41 -72.89
N GLY A 31 -35.05 -9.61 -72.28
CA GLY A 31 -34.34 -9.84 -71.02
C GLY A 31 -32.84 -9.97 -71.28
N GLU A 32 -32.07 -10.03 -70.19
CA GLU A 32 -30.60 -10.06 -70.18
C GLU A 32 -29.96 -8.76 -70.75
N GLU A 33 -29.02 -8.08 -70.08
CA GLU A 33 -28.30 -8.41 -68.84
C GLU A 33 -28.35 -7.19 -67.90
N VAL A 34 -28.47 -7.43 -66.59
CA VAL A 34 -27.91 -6.44 -65.64
C VAL A 34 -26.42 -6.51 -65.90
N ALA A 35 -25.86 -5.44 -66.48
CA ALA A 35 -24.42 -5.29 -66.62
C ALA A 35 -23.82 -5.20 -65.22
N HIS A 36 -23.53 -6.36 -64.63
CA HIS A 36 -22.68 -6.48 -63.48
C HIS A 36 -21.33 -5.94 -63.92
N GLU A 37 -20.99 -4.73 -63.50
CA GLU A 37 -19.60 -4.33 -63.40
C GLU A 37 -18.97 -5.36 -62.46
N GLU A 38 -18.32 -6.38 -63.04
CA GLU A 38 -17.37 -7.20 -62.32
C GLU A 38 -16.28 -6.24 -61.86
N SER A 39 -16.47 -5.73 -60.65
CA SER A 39 -15.52 -4.87 -59.97
C SER A 39 -14.28 -5.71 -59.79
N ASP A 40 -13.35 -5.61 -60.74
CA ASP A 40 -12.16 -6.45 -60.85
C ASP A 40 -11.16 -6.08 -59.74
N VAL A 41 -11.51 -6.51 -58.52
CA VAL A 41 -10.77 -6.26 -57.32
C VAL A 41 -9.47 -7.04 -57.42
N ASN A 42 -8.34 -6.32 -57.45
CA ASN A 42 -7.03 -6.92 -57.56
C ASN A 42 -6.69 -7.76 -56.31
N ILE A 43 -7.11 -9.03 -56.31
CA ILE A 43 -6.95 -10.00 -55.22
C ILE A 43 -5.47 -10.12 -54.83
N LYS A 44 -4.57 -10.06 -55.81
CA LYS A 44 -3.12 -10.12 -55.60
C LYS A 44 -2.60 -8.92 -54.81
N ALA A 45 -3.08 -7.71 -55.10
CA ALA A 45 -2.72 -6.51 -54.35
C ALA A 45 -3.25 -6.57 -52.91
N ILE A 46 -4.49 -7.04 -52.70
CA ILE A 46 -5.05 -7.24 -51.35
C ILE A 46 -4.25 -8.30 -50.57
N LEU A 47 -3.89 -9.42 -51.19
CA LEU A 47 -3.12 -10.49 -50.55
C LEU A 47 -1.70 -10.02 -50.17
N GLN A 48 -1.06 -9.23 -51.03
CA GLN A 48 0.25 -8.62 -50.73
C GLN A 48 0.15 -7.58 -49.60
N PHE A 49 -0.93 -6.78 -49.58
CA PHE A 49 -1.18 -5.81 -48.52
C PHE A 49 -1.44 -6.47 -47.16
N THR A 50 -2.30 -7.50 -47.10
CA THR A 50 -2.59 -8.20 -45.84
C THR A 50 -1.37 -8.96 -45.33
N LEU A 51 -0.57 -9.58 -46.21
CA LEU A 51 0.69 -10.22 -45.83
C LEU A 51 1.72 -9.20 -45.32
N GLY A 52 1.86 -8.05 -45.98
CA GLY A 52 2.71 -6.96 -45.53
C GLY A 52 2.29 -6.40 -44.17
N LEU A 53 0.99 -6.22 -43.94
CA LEU A 53 0.42 -5.78 -42.67
C LEU A 53 0.65 -6.81 -41.55
N LEU A 54 0.50 -8.11 -41.84
CA LEU A 54 0.80 -9.19 -40.89
C LEU A 54 2.28 -9.17 -40.46
N ILE A 55 3.19 -9.04 -41.43
CA ILE A 55 4.64 -8.95 -41.17
C ILE A 55 4.96 -7.71 -40.33
N PHE A 56 4.40 -6.55 -40.68
CA PHE A 56 4.57 -5.31 -39.91
C PHE A 56 4.06 -5.42 -38.47
N PHE A 57 2.90 -6.06 -38.27
CA PHE A 57 2.34 -6.33 -36.94
C PHE A 57 3.27 -7.23 -36.10
N LEU A 58 3.78 -8.32 -36.69
CA LEU A 58 4.75 -9.20 -36.02
C LEU A 58 6.05 -8.48 -35.66
N ILE A 59 6.56 -7.61 -36.55
CA ILE A 59 7.72 -6.74 -36.27
C ILE A 59 7.42 -5.81 -35.10
N SER A 60 6.25 -5.16 -35.07
CA SER A 60 5.84 -4.28 -33.97
C SER A 60 5.78 -5.02 -32.62
N LEU A 61 5.22 -6.24 -32.59
CA LEU A 61 5.22 -7.09 -31.40
C LEU A 61 6.63 -7.49 -30.97
N ALA A 62 7.51 -7.82 -31.92
CA ALA A 62 8.91 -8.16 -31.64
C ALA A 62 9.69 -6.98 -31.04
N LEU A 63 9.53 -5.77 -31.59
CA LEU A 63 10.12 -4.54 -31.04
C LEU A 63 9.59 -4.25 -29.63
N MET A 64 8.28 -4.38 -29.40
CA MET A 64 7.69 -4.17 -28.08
C MET A 64 8.20 -5.17 -27.05
N LYS A 65 8.31 -6.47 -27.41
CA LYS A 65 8.89 -7.51 -26.57
C LYS A 65 10.38 -7.26 -26.27
N LEU A 66 11.15 -6.80 -27.26
CA LEU A 66 12.55 -6.43 -27.08
C LEU A 66 12.70 -5.26 -26.10
N MET A 67 11.89 -4.21 -26.25
CA MET A 67 11.91 -3.04 -25.38
C MET A 67 11.45 -3.37 -23.95
N TYR A 68 10.41 -4.21 -23.81
CA TYR A 68 9.95 -4.72 -22.51
C TYR A 68 11.09 -5.46 -21.80
N ASN A 69 11.71 -6.45 -22.45
CA ASN A 69 12.82 -7.22 -21.87
C ASN A 69 14.01 -6.31 -21.48
N PHE A 70 14.29 -5.27 -22.28
CA PHE A 70 15.36 -4.31 -21.99
C PHE A 70 15.06 -3.44 -20.77
N PHE A 71 13.82 -2.98 -20.60
CA PHE A 71 13.39 -2.20 -19.43
C PHE A 71 13.24 -3.07 -18.18
N GLU A 72 12.71 -4.29 -18.28
CA GLU A 72 12.67 -5.27 -17.19
C GLU A 72 14.07 -5.53 -16.63
N GLN A 73 15.05 -5.83 -17.49
CA GLN A 73 16.46 -5.99 -17.07
C GLN A 73 17.08 -4.71 -16.47
N ARG A 74 16.54 -3.53 -16.76
CA ARG A 74 16.99 -2.26 -16.17
C ARG A 74 16.36 -2.02 -14.80
N GLU A 75 15.08 -2.28 -14.64
CA GLU A 75 14.37 -2.10 -13.37
C GLU A 75 14.77 -3.17 -12.35
N VAL A 76 14.91 -4.44 -12.72
CA VAL A 76 15.44 -5.48 -11.80
C VAL A 76 16.82 -5.07 -11.23
N LYS A 77 17.70 -4.48 -12.06
CA LYS A 77 19.01 -3.96 -11.65
C LYS A 77 18.94 -2.67 -10.80
N ARG A 78 17.80 -1.98 -10.78
CA ARG A 78 17.52 -0.80 -9.95
C ARG A 78 16.89 -1.21 -8.62
N GLU A 79 15.91 -2.11 -8.66
CA GLU A 79 15.26 -2.70 -7.49
C GLU A 79 16.26 -3.44 -6.61
N MET A 80 17.21 -4.19 -7.19
CA MET A 80 18.32 -4.80 -6.43
C MET A 80 19.28 -3.79 -5.75
N LYS A 81 19.18 -2.49 -6.06
CA LYS A 81 20.06 -1.43 -5.52
C LYS A 81 19.31 -0.41 -4.65
N ALA A 82 18.00 -0.32 -4.78
CA ALA A 82 17.16 0.54 -3.96
C ALA A 82 16.58 -0.27 -2.79
N PRO A 83 16.45 0.31 -1.58
CA PRO A 83 15.62 -0.30 -0.55
C PRO A 83 14.20 -0.55 -1.10
N PRO A 84 13.60 -1.72 -0.87
CA PRO A 84 12.24 -1.98 -1.31
C PRO A 84 11.29 -0.89 -0.79
N GLY A 85 10.49 -0.32 -1.69
CA GLY A 85 9.55 0.74 -1.32
C GLY A 85 8.54 0.25 -0.28
N PRO A 86 7.89 1.13 0.49
CA PRO A 86 7.01 0.74 1.59
C PRO A 86 5.81 -0.14 1.19
N MET A 87 5.47 -0.19 -0.11
CA MET A 87 4.48 -1.12 -0.64
C MET A 87 5.05 -2.48 -1.11
N ALA A 88 6.35 -2.56 -1.40
CA ALA A 88 7.05 -3.81 -1.72
C ALA A 88 7.53 -4.57 -0.47
N LEU A 89 7.63 -3.89 0.69
CA LEU A 89 7.85 -4.52 1.99
C LEU A 89 6.73 -5.52 2.31
N THR A 90 7.12 -6.69 2.82
CA THR A 90 6.21 -7.72 3.34
C THR A 90 5.44 -7.21 4.56
N GLU A 91 4.32 -7.84 4.90
CA GLU A 91 3.52 -7.44 6.07
C GLU A 91 4.30 -7.52 7.39
N ALA A 92 5.35 -8.33 7.48
CA ALA A 92 6.24 -8.39 8.64
C ALA A 92 7.20 -7.19 8.69
N GLU A 93 7.76 -6.78 7.55
CA GLU A 93 8.72 -5.67 7.45
C GLU A 93 8.05 -4.29 7.52
N ARG A 94 6.76 -4.19 7.17
CA ARG A 94 5.95 -2.97 7.38
C ARG A 94 5.59 -2.72 8.84
N ARG A 95 5.64 -3.73 9.71
CA ARG A 95 5.29 -3.58 11.14
C ARG A 95 6.39 -2.76 11.85
N PRO A 96 6.04 -1.88 12.79
CA PRO A 96 7.03 -1.23 13.65
C PRO A 96 7.93 -2.26 14.35
N PRO A 97 9.19 -1.91 14.67
CA PRO A 97 10.04 -2.73 15.51
C PRO A 97 9.38 -2.94 16.89
N HIS A 98 9.74 -4.03 17.54
CA HIS A 98 9.23 -4.40 18.86
C HIS A 98 9.73 -3.41 19.93
N PRO A 99 8.96 -3.13 21.01
CA PRO A 99 7.73 -3.79 21.46
C PRO A 99 6.45 -3.19 20.85
N ARG A 100 5.50 -4.06 20.45
CA ARG A 100 4.25 -3.67 19.81
C ARG A 100 3.10 -3.64 20.83
N LEU A 101 2.39 -2.52 20.92
CA LEU A 101 1.28 -2.33 21.88
C LEU A 101 -0.01 -3.12 21.55
N GLN A 102 -0.14 -3.61 20.32
CA GLN A 102 -1.22 -4.49 19.90
C GLN A 102 -0.62 -5.59 19.03
N ALA A 103 -0.78 -6.83 19.47
CA ALA A 103 -0.07 -7.97 18.94
C ALA A 103 -0.84 -8.53 17.72
N ALA A 104 -0.48 -8.04 16.52
CA ALA A 104 -1.01 -8.42 15.19
C ALA A 104 -2.51 -8.12 14.90
N PRO A 105 -2.89 -8.03 13.61
CA PRO A 105 -4.14 -8.62 13.15
C PRO A 105 -3.95 -10.14 13.14
N GLY A 106 -4.29 -10.83 14.23
CA GLY A 106 -4.06 -12.27 14.38
C GLY A 106 -3.66 -12.77 15.78
N PHE A 107 -3.45 -11.86 16.74
CA PHE A 107 -3.06 -12.14 18.13
C PHE A 107 -1.66 -12.77 18.28
N GLY A 108 -0.67 -11.97 17.91
CA GLY A 108 0.59 -11.85 18.65
C GLY A 108 1.74 -12.78 18.29
N ASP A 109 2.64 -12.26 17.47
CA ASP A 109 4.00 -12.78 17.27
C ASP A 109 4.73 -12.98 18.63
N ASP A 110 4.47 -12.12 19.62
CA ASP A 110 5.04 -12.18 20.98
C ASP A 110 3.96 -12.17 22.09
N LEU A 111 3.66 -13.34 22.66
CA LEU A 111 3.10 -13.44 24.02
C LEU A 111 4.23 -13.27 25.08
N GLU A 112 5.14 -12.32 24.85
CA GLU A 112 6.42 -12.04 25.54
C GLU A 112 7.41 -13.20 25.72
N LEU A 113 7.00 -14.46 25.52
CA LEU A 113 7.72 -15.66 25.93
C LEU A 113 7.65 -16.83 24.93
N GLY A 114 7.46 -16.54 23.64
CA GLY A 114 7.74 -17.48 22.54
C GLY A 114 6.77 -18.65 22.31
N GLU A 115 5.54 -18.61 22.83
CA GLU A 115 4.60 -19.76 22.73
C GLU A 115 3.87 -19.94 21.37
N GLY A 116 4.02 -19.01 20.40
CA GLY A 116 3.66 -19.24 18.99
C GLY A 116 2.24 -19.76 18.68
N LYS A 117 1.23 -19.42 19.50
CA LYS A 117 -0.15 -19.90 19.30
C LYS A 117 -0.88 -19.02 18.28
N ASN A 118 -1.04 -19.52 17.06
CA ASN A 118 -1.89 -18.89 16.04
C ASN A 118 -3.34 -18.77 16.55
N LEU A 119 -3.77 -17.53 16.76
CA LEU A 119 -5.03 -17.16 17.40
C LEU A 119 -5.98 -16.44 16.42
N GLU A 120 -5.57 -16.26 15.17
CA GLU A 120 -6.28 -15.53 14.11
C GLU A 120 -7.73 -15.99 13.87
N LEU A 121 -7.95 -17.31 13.96
CA LEU A 121 -9.25 -17.95 13.75
C LEU A 121 -10.08 -18.10 15.03
N GLN A 122 -9.58 -17.62 16.18
CA GLN A 122 -10.30 -17.69 17.45
C GLN A 122 -11.10 -16.42 17.73
N ALA A 123 -12.06 -16.50 18.66
CA ALA A 123 -12.81 -15.34 19.10
C ALA A 123 -11.86 -14.26 19.69
N PRO A 124 -12.13 -12.95 19.52
CA PRO A 124 -11.24 -11.88 19.99
C PRO A 124 -10.89 -11.89 21.49
N GLN A 125 -11.64 -12.62 22.31
CA GLN A 125 -11.36 -12.80 23.74
C GLN A 125 -10.36 -13.94 24.05
N ALA A 126 -9.88 -14.68 23.05
CA ALA A 126 -9.04 -15.86 23.25
C ALA A 126 -7.68 -15.52 23.87
N GLU A 127 -7.03 -14.44 23.39
CA GLU A 127 -5.79 -13.91 23.97
C GLU A 127 -5.98 -13.58 25.46
N TYR A 128 -7.00 -12.79 25.80
CA TYR A 128 -7.32 -12.44 27.18
C TYR A 128 -7.49 -13.68 28.08
N ARG A 129 -8.15 -14.74 27.59
CA ARG A 129 -8.34 -15.99 28.34
C ARG A 129 -7.02 -16.74 28.57
N ILE A 130 -6.08 -16.69 27.62
CA ILE A 130 -4.75 -17.29 27.76
C ILE A 130 -3.93 -16.48 28.77
N LEU A 131 -3.89 -15.16 28.61
CA LEU A 131 -3.19 -14.24 29.50
C LEU A 131 -3.71 -14.33 30.94
N SER A 132 -5.03 -14.34 31.12
CA SER A 132 -5.66 -14.49 32.45
C SER A 132 -5.32 -15.81 33.13
N LYS A 133 -5.24 -16.92 32.37
CA LYS A 133 -4.82 -18.22 32.90
C LYS A 133 -3.36 -18.20 33.34
N ARG A 134 -2.47 -17.61 32.54
CA ARG A 134 -1.04 -17.45 32.88
C ARG A 134 -0.85 -16.58 34.12
N TRP A 135 -1.58 -15.47 34.24
CA TRP A 135 -1.57 -14.63 35.45
C TRP A 135 -2.11 -15.38 36.67
N GLN A 136 -3.21 -16.14 36.54
CA GLN A 136 -3.72 -16.99 37.62
C GLN A 136 -2.72 -18.08 38.05
N GLN A 137 -1.93 -18.62 37.12
CA GLN A 137 -0.88 -19.59 37.45
C GLN A 137 0.30 -18.90 38.15
N ALA A 138 0.80 -17.79 37.60
CA ALA A 138 1.89 -17.02 38.19
C ALA A 138 1.56 -16.48 39.61
N LEU A 139 0.30 -16.15 39.88
CA LEU A 139 -0.18 -15.78 41.22
C LEU A 139 -0.20 -16.96 42.21
N LYS A 140 -0.35 -18.20 41.74
CA LYS A 140 -0.39 -19.42 42.58
C LYS A 140 0.98 -20.05 42.80
N GLU A 141 1.80 -20.09 41.76
CA GLU A 141 3.07 -20.84 41.71
C GLU A 141 4.30 -19.92 41.77
N GLY A 142 4.11 -18.61 41.61
CA GLY A 142 5.18 -17.65 41.34
C GLY A 142 5.67 -17.75 39.89
N GLN A 143 6.74 -17.01 39.60
CA GLN A 143 7.46 -17.09 38.34
C GLN A 143 8.96 -16.98 38.60
N LYS A 144 9.74 -17.84 37.94
CA LYS A 144 11.20 -17.77 37.93
C LYS A 144 11.68 -17.42 36.53
N ASP A 145 12.74 -16.64 36.44
CA ASP A 145 13.44 -16.38 35.18
C ASP A 145 14.08 -17.70 34.69
N PRO A 146 13.75 -18.20 33.49
CA PRO A 146 14.35 -19.42 32.95
C PRO A 146 15.85 -19.32 32.70
N ALA A 147 16.41 -18.11 32.52
CA ALA A 147 17.84 -17.92 32.26
C ALA A 147 18.70 -17.93 33.54
N THR A 148 18.25 -17.26 34.61
CA THR A 148 19.02 -17.13 35.86
C THR A 148 18.51 -18.01 37.01
N GLY A 149 17.31 -18.58 36.90
CA GLY A 149 16.63 -19.29 37.98
C GLY A 149 16.13 -18.39 39.13
N ALA A 150 16.36 -17.07 39.03
CA ALA A 150 15.94 -16.10 40.04
C ALA A 150 14.41 -16.00 40.11
N VAL A 151 13.88 -15.79 41.33
CA VAL A 151 12.44 -15.61 41.54
C VAL A 151 12.05 -14.20 41.11
N THR A 152 11.32 -14.08 40.00
CA THR A 152 10.82 -12.81 39.46
C THR A 152 9.49 -12.41 40.08
N ALA A 153 8.65 -13.39 40.42
CA ALA A 153 7.40 -13.20 41.14
C ALA A 153 7.21 -14.33 42.17
N LEU A 154 6.68 -14.02 43.34
CA LEU A 154 6.44 -14.96 44.44
C LEU A 154 5.01 -14.74 44.98
N PRO A 155 4.23 -15.79 45.30
CA PRO A 155 2.94 -15.64 45.96
C PRO A 155 3.08 -14.90 47.29
N ILE A 156 2.06 -14.10 47.65
CA ILE A 156 2.13 -13.19 48.81
C ILE A 156 2.32 -13.99 50.11
N GLU A 157 1.69 -15.17 50.21
CA GLU A 157 1.79 -16.08 51.34
C GLU A 157 3.22 -16.59 51.55
N ASP A 158 3.93 -16.91 50.46
CA ASP A 158 5.31 -17.39 50.52
C ASP A 158 6.30 -16.24 50.73
N ALA A 159 6.02 -15.07 50.15
CA ALA A 159 6.75 -13.84 50.44
C ALA A 159 6.65 -13.46 51.92
N MET A 160 5.47 -13.56 52.53
CA MET A 160 5.28 -13.33 53.96
C MET A 160 6.06 -14.35 54.81
N LYS A 161 6.04 -15.64 54.46
CA LYS A 161 6.84 -16.67 55.17
C LYS A 161 8.33 -16.37 55.09
N GLN A 162 8.85 -16.03 53.91
CA GLN A 162 10.26 -15.67 53.71
C GLN A 162 10.62 -14.39 54.47
N LEU A 163 9.76 -13.37 54.46
CA LEU A 163 9.98 -12.11 55.19
C LEU A 163 10.01 -12.32 56.72
N VAL A 164 9.14 -13.19 57.25
CA VAL A 164 9.14 -13.56 58.67
C VAL A 164 10.38 -14.38 59.03
N GLN A 165 10.85 -15.26 58.15
CA GLN A 165 12.08 -16.04 58.35
C GLN A 165 13.36 -15.19 58.26
N GLN A 166 13.43 -14.23 57.33
CA GLN A 166 14.54 -13.29 57.20
C GLN A 166 14.55 -12.22 58.29
N GLY A 167 13.36 -11.90 58.83
CA GLY A 167 13.15 -10.79 59.74
C GLY A 167 13.11 -9.46 59.00
N LEU A 168 12.37 -8.49 59.54
CA LEU A 168 12.40 -7.12 59.05
C LEU A 168 13.67 -6.41 59.55
N PRO A 169 14.46 -5.77 58.67
CA PRO A 169 15.62 -5.00 59.10
C PRO A 169 15.16 -3.81 59.94
N SER A 170 15.49 -3.83 61.24
CA SER A 170 15.25 -2.70 62.13
C SER A 170 16.10 -1.51 61.70
N ARG A 171 15.45 -0.49 61.14
CA ARG A 171 16.07 0.68 60.51
C ARG A 171 17.13 1.34 61.41
N PRO A 172 18.42 1.41 61.00
CA PRO A 172 19.35 2.33 61.63
C PRO A 172 18.89 3.77 61.33
N GLN A 173 18.67 4.55 62.39
CA GLN A 173 18.00 5.85 62.32
C GLN A 173 18.74 6.89 61.44
N ALA A 174 20.03 6.69 61.18
CA ALA A 174 20.91 7.62 60.49
C ALA A 174 20.79 7.64 58.96
N GLU A 175 20.60 6.49 58.28
CA GLU A 175 20.65 6.46 56.81
C GLU A 175 19.41 7.06 56.16
N GLY A 176 18.22 6.65 56.61
CA GLY A 176 16.97 7.17 56.06
C GLY A 176 16.72 8.65 56.37
N GLN A 177 17.54 9.31 57.20
CA GLN A 177 17.55 10.79 57.31
C GLN A 177 18.32 11.44 56.15
N LYS A 178 19.38 10.80 55.64
CA LYS A 178 20.14 11.28 54.47
C LYS A 178 19.27 11.20 53.21
N THR A 179 18.63 10.06 52.97
CA THR A 179 17.73 9.86 51.82
C THR A 179 16.56 10.85 51.84
N PHE A 180 15.99 11.11 53.02
CA PHE A 180 14.88 12.05 53.17
C PHE A 180 15.32 13.50 52.90
N ARG A 181 16.51 13.92 53.37
CA ARG A 181 17.08 15.24 53.01
C ARG A 181 17.34 15.37 51.52
N GLN A 182 17.90 14.35 50.88
CA GLN A 182 18.19 14.34 49.45
C GLN A 182 16.92 14.45 48.58
N VAL A 183 15.77 13.95 49.06
CA VAL A 183 14.46 14.12 48.40
C VAL A 183 13.85 15.52 48.65
N GLN A 184 14.30 16.24 49.69
CA GLN A 184 13.90 17.63 49.99
C GLN A 184 14.83 18.67 49.36
N GLU A 185 15.95 18.26 48.78
CA GLU A 185 16.89 19.12 48.06
C GLU A 185 16.33 19.48 46.67
N VAL A 186 16.19 20.78 46.42
CA VAL A 186 15.77 21.34 45.12
C VAL A 186 16.87 22.26 44.58
N PRO A 187 17.02 22.43 43.25
CA PRO A 187 18.01 23.35 42.70
C PRO A 187 17.69 24.80 43.08
N SER A 188 18.62 25.49 43.73
CA SER A 188 18.43 26.89 44.14
C SER A 188 18.38 27.80 42.91
N GLN A 189 17.28 28.55 42.76
CA GLN A 189 17.08 29.45 41.61
C GLN A 189 18.09 30.60 41.62
N SER A 190 18.42 31.11 42.81
CA SER A 190 19.43 32.18 43.01
C SER A 190 20.85 31.79 42.59
N SER A 191 21.14 30.50 42.44
CA SER A 191 22.47 29.98 42.10
C SER A 191 22.56 29.37 40.69
N SER A 192 21.60 29.66 39.80
CA SER A 192 21.55 29.09 38.44
C SER A 192 21.62 27.55 38.44
N GLY A 193 21.03 26.90 39.46
CA GLY A 193 21.03 25.44 39.61
C GLY A 193 22.37 24.79 40.02
N ARG A 194 23.40 25.59 40.37
CA ARG A 194 24.72 25.06 40.77
C ARG A 194 24.80 24.62 42.24
N THR A 195 23.81 24.96 43.06
CA THR A 195 23.70 24.53 44.45
C THR A 195 22.31 23.99 44.73
N MET A 196 22.25 22.91 45.49
CA MET A 196 20.99 22.40 46.04
C MET A 196 20.65 23.18 47.32
N GLU A 197 19.37 23.47 47.51
CA GLU A 197 18.83 24.00 48.77
C GLU A 197 17.76 23.04 49.32
N VAL A 198 17.76 22.83 50.64
CA VAL A 198 16.72 22.03 51.29
C VAL A 198 15.45 22.87 51.37
N ARG A 199 14.37 22.42 50.71
CA ARG A 199 13.06 23.07 50.77
C ARG A 199 12.52 23.07 52.21
N ARG A 200 12.71 24.18 52.92
CA ARG A 200 11.99 24.46 54.17
C ARG A 200 10.54 24.80 53.83
N GLN A 201 9.61 24.08 54.44
CA GLN A 201 8.19 24.45 54.52
C GLN A 201 7.97 25.42 55.68
#